data_AF-A0AAJ2P6V0-F1
#
_entry.id   AF-A0AAJ2P6V0-F1
#
_cell.length_a   1.000
_cell.length_b   1.000
_cell.length_c   1.000
_cell.angle_alpha   90.00
_cell.angle_beta   90.00
_cell.angle_gamma   90.00
#
_symmetry.space_group_name_H-M   'P 1'
#
loop_
_entity.id
_entity.type
_entity.pdbx_description
1 polymer ?
#
loop_
_entity_poly.entity_id
_entity_poly.type
_entity_poly.pdbx_seq_one_letter_code
_entity_poly.pdbx_strand_id
1 'polypeptide(L)'
;MSNKSNNQGRAYEFAYLITLFEEISKIRPAKIEENSSYFAAERAWNTLTDSEKTIYKVSALAGVNIIFNLEPLILDDGDDDLELKIQWTRALF
;
A
#
# COMPACT_ATOMS: atom_id res chain seq x y z
N MET A 1 18.17 10.48 8.60
CA MET A 1 17.56 9.12 8.61
C MET A 1 18.55 8.12 8.06
N SER A 2 18.67 6.92 8.64
CA SER A 2 19.52 5.86 8.08
C SER A 2 18.81 5.15 6.93
N ASN A 3 19.57 4.59 5.98
CA ASN A 3 19.02 3.85 4.85
C ASN A 3 18.13 2.67 5.30
N LYS A 4 18.48 2.02 6.42
CA LYS A 4 17.70 0.91 7.01
C LYS A 4 16.31 1.37 7.46
N SER A 5 16.23 2.49 8.20
CA SER A 5 14.94 3.01 8.68
C SER A 5 14.04 3.47 7.53
N ASN A 6 14.63 4.09 6.51
CA ASN A 6 13.89 4.56 5.34
C ASN A 6 13.30 3.38 4.54
N ASN A 7 14.08 2.31 4.35
CA ASN A 7 13.62 1.12 3.65
C ASN A 7 12.52 0.38 4.41
N GLN A 8 12.61 0.31 5.75
CA GLN A 8 11.55 -0.31 6.55
C GLN A 8 10.23 0.46 6.45
N GLY A 9 10.28 1.81 6.51
CA GLY A 9 9.10 2.65 6.29
C GLY A 9 8.48 2.44 4.90
N ARG A 10 9.32 2.46 3.86
CA ARG A 10 8.88 2.21 2.48
C ARG A 10 8.26 0.83 2.28
N ALA A 11 8.84 -0.20 2.88
CA ALA A 11 8.30 -1.55 2.82
C ALA A 11 6.94 -1.65 3.53
N TYR A 12 6.76 -0.92 4.63
CA TYR A 12 5.48 -0.84 5.33
C TYR A 12 4.41 -0.10 4.51
N GLU A 13 4.77 1.02 3.87
CA GLU A 13 3.88 1.73 2.94
C GLU A 13 3.46 0.83 1.76
N PHE A 14 4.41 0.06 1.21
CA PHE A 14 4.12 -0.92 0.15
C PHE A 14 3.13 -1.98 0.62
N ALA A 15 3.29 -2.49 1.85
CA ALA A 15 2.37 -3.46 2.44
C ALA A 15 0.93 -2.93 2.51
N TYR A 16 0.76 -1.66 2.91
CA TYR A 16 -0.55 -1.01 2.90
C TYR A 16 -1.14 -0.90 1.50
N LEU A 17 -0.33 -0.46 0.53
CA LEU A 17 -0.78 -0.31 -0.85
C LEU A 17 -1.26 -1.64 -1.44
N ILE A 18 -0.47 -2.71 -1.32
CA ILE A 18 -0.84 -4.02 -1.86
C ILE A 18 -2.02 -4.63 -1.14
N THR A 19 -2.12 -4.47 0.19
CA THR A 19 -3.26 -5.02 0.95
C THR A 19 -4.54 -4.24 0.61
N LEU A 20 -4.47 -2.92 0.51
CA LEU A 20 -5.62 -2.11 0.10
C LEU A 20 -6.08 -2.49 -1.31
N PHE A 21 -5.14 -2.66 -2.24
CA PHE A 21 -5.43 -3.15 -3.59
C PHE A 21 -6.08 -4.55 -3.58
N GLU A 22 -5.47 -5.51 -2.89
CA GLU A 22 -5.96 -6.89 -2.77
C GLU A 22 -7.39 -6.93 -2.21
N GLU A 23 -7.72 -6.10 -1.21
CA GLU A 23 -9.06 -6.06 -0.64
C GLU A 23 -10.09 -5.36 -1.54
N ILE A 24 -9.75 -4.24 -2.17
CA ILE A 24 -10.67 -3.51 -3.06
C ILE A 24 -10.94 -4.32 -4.34
N SER A 25 -9.91 -4.97 -4.90
CA SER A 25 -10.03 -5.80 -6.11
C SER A 25 -10.94 -7.01 -5.95
N LYS A 26 -11.34 -7.38 -4.72
CA LYS A 26 -12.37 -8.40 -4.48
C LYS A 26 -13.78 -7.89 -4.76
N ILE A 27 -13.98 -6.58 -4.75
CA ILE A 27 -15.29 -5.92 -4.76
C ILE A 27 -15.49 -5.17 -6.08
N ARG A 28 -14.47 -4.43 -6.55
CA ARG A 28 -14.55 -3.63 -7.77
C ARG A 28 -13.21 -3.55 -8.51
N PRO A 29 -13.21 -3.15 -9.79
CA PRO A 29 -11.97 -2.92 -10.53
C PRO A 29 -11.09 -1.88 -9.83
N ALA A 30 -9.83 -2.23 -9.64
CA ALA A 30 -8.81 -1.34 -9.12
C ALA A 30 -7.50 -1.54 -9.88
N LYS A 31 -6.65 -0.51 -9.86
CA LYS A 31 -5.29 -0.54 -10.42
C LYS A 31 -4.35 0.26 -9.55
N ILE A 32 -3.06 -0.08 -9.62
CA ILE A 32 -2.00 0.67 -8.94
C ILE A 32 -1.25 1.50 -9.98
N GLU A 33 -1.00 2.78 -9.66
CA GLU A 33 -0.09 3.63 -10.44
C GLU A 33 1.37 3.29 -10.11
N GLU A 34 2.09 2.71 -11.05
CA GLU A 34 3.49 2.31 -10.90
C GLU A 34 4.46 3.48 -11.17
N ASN A 35 4.58 4.39 -10.20
CA ASN A 35 5.53 5.49 -10.25
C ASN A 35 6.93 5.11 -9.68
N SER A 36 7.88 6.05 -9.69
CA SER A 36 9.24 5.77 -9.18
C SER A 36 9.28 5.42 -7.68
N SER A 37 8.32 5.93 -6.90
CA SER A 37 8.19 5.64 -5.47
C SER A 37 7.62 4.24 -5.25
N TYR A 38 6.73 3.77 -6.12
CA TYR A 38 6.25 2.38 -6.14
C TYR A 38 7.42 1.41 -6.25
N PHE A 39 8.28 1.53 -7.26
CA PHE A 39 9.43 0.64 -7.43
C PHE A 39 10.47 0.76 -6.31
N ALA A 40 10.60 1.93 -5.66
CA ALA A 40 11.46 2.08 -4.50
C ALA A 40 10.91 1.32 -3.28
N ALA A 41 9.60 1.38 -3.08
CA ALA A 41 8.90 0.71 -2.00
C ALA A 41 8.84 -0.81 -2.22
N GLU A 42 8.58 -1.26 -3.45
CA GLU A 42 8.63 -2.67 -3.85
C GLU A 42 10.01 -3.28 -3.62
N ARG A 43 11.09 -2.58 -4.01
CA ARG A 43 12.46 -3.05 -3.74
C ARG A 43 12.72 -3.20 -2.25
N ALA A 44 12.27 -2.25 -1.44
CA ALA A 44 12.42 -2.34 0.01
C ALA A 44 11.62 -3.52 0.58
N TRP A 45 10.37 -3.70 0.13
CA TRP A 45 9.52 -4.84 0.47
C TRP A 45 10.18 -6.18 0.16
N ASN A 46 10.80 -6.30 -1.02
CA ASN A 46 11.44 -7.53 -1.47
C ASN A 46 12.69 -7.91 -0.66
N THR A 47 13.26 -6.99 0.12
CA THR A 47 14.37 -7.29 1.04
C THR A 47 13.93 -7.91 2.36
N LEU A 48 12.63 -7.86 2.68
CA LEU A 48 12.08 -8.42 3.92
C LEU A 48 11.95 -9.95 3.85
N THR A 49 12.11 -10.59 4.99
CA THR A 49 11.77 -11.99 5.20
C THR A 49 10.25 -12.22 5.12
N ASP A 50 9.82 -13.44 4.82
CA ASP A 50 8.40 -13.78 4.78
C ASP A 50 7.69 -13.54 6.12
N SER A 51 8.42 -13.69 7.23
CA SER A 51 7.90 -13.40 8.57
C SER A 51 7.62 -11.90 8.76
N GLU A 52 8.53 -11.03 8.34
CA GLU A 52 8.36 -9.57 8.39
C GLU A 52 7.23 -9.11 7.46
N LYS A 53 7.19 -9.65 6.23
CA LYS A 53 6.10 -9.39 5.29
C LYS A 53 4.74 -9.76 5.87
N THR A 54 4.66 -10.91 6.53
CA THR A 54 3.44 -11.37 7.20
C THR A 54 3.00 -10.39 8.29
N ILE A 55 3.92 -9.95 9.14
CA ILE A 55 3.63 -8.97 10.20
C ILE A 55 3.09 -7.66 9.60
N TYR A 56 3.72 -7.17 8.53
CA TYR A 56 3.30 -5.93 7.88
C TYR A 56 1.94 -6.07 7.20
N LYS A 57 1.66 -7.19 6.51
CA LYS A 57 0.34 -7.46 5.93
C LYS A 57 -0.77 -7.55 6.98
N VAL A 58 -0.53 -8.21 8.12
CA VAL A 58 -1.51 -8.28 9.22
C VAL A 58 -1.83 -6.88 9.76
N SER A 59 -0.79 -6.06 9.97
CA SER A 59 -0.96 -4.67 10.40
C SER A 59 -1.71 -3.83 9.36
N ALA A 60 -1.33 -3.96 8.09
CA ALA A 60 -1.98 -3.30 6.97
C ALA A 60 -3.46 -3.65 6.87
N LEU A 61 -3.80 -4.93 6.96
CA LEU A 61 -5.18 -5.41 6.91
C LEU A 61 -6.04 -4.81 8.02
N ALA A 62 -5.51 -4.74 9.25
CA ALA A 62 -6.22 -4.09 10.35
C ALA A 62 -6.50 -2.61 10.06
N GLY A 63 -5.52 -1.89 9.48
CA GLY A 63 -5.69 -0.50 9.06
C GLY A 63 -6.67 -0.33 7.91
N VAL A 64 -6.61 -1.18 6.88
CA VAL A 64 -7.50 -1.16 5.72
C VAL A 64 -8.96 -1.36 6.13
N ASN A 65 -9.23 -2.28 7.06
CA ASN A 65 -10.57 -2.47 7.61
C ASN A 65 -11.11 -1.20 8.29
N ILE A 66 -10.25 -0.44 8.97
CA ILE A 66 -10.64 0.85 9.55
C ILE A 66 -10.94 1.86 8.44
N ILE A 67 -10.11 1.92 7.38
CA ILE A 67 -10.34 2.80 6.23
C ILE A 67 -11.71 2.53 5.60
N PHE A 68 -12.07 1.27 5.36
CA PHE A 68 -13.37 0.92 4.79
C PHE A 68 -14.55 1.29 5.68
N ASN A 69 -14.39 1.18 7.01
CA ASN A 69 -15.41 1.62 7.95
C ASN A 69 -15.59 3.15 7.95
N LEU A 70 -14.51 3.90 7.73
CA LEU A 70 -14.53 5.36 7.71
C LEU A 70 -14.96 5.93 6.36
N GLU A 71 -14.63 5.25 5.26
CA GLU A 71 -14.91 5.69 3.90
C GLU A 71 -15.51 4.55 3.07
N PRO A 72 -16.79 4.20 3.32
CA PRO A 72 -17.45 3.06 2.66
C PRO A 72 -17.60 3.25 1.15
N LEU A 73 -17.54 4.48 0.64
CA LEU A 73 -17.60 4.79 -0.79
C LEU A 73 -16.44 4.18 -1.59
N ILE A 74 -15.31 3.86 -0.95
CA ILE A 74 -14.22 3.12 -1.59
C ILE A 74 -14.68 1.75 -2.10
N LEU A 75 -15.69 1.17 -1.45
CA LEU A 75 -16.25 -0.16 -1.77
C LEU A 75 -17.54 -0.10 -2.59
N ASP A 76 -18.00 1.10 -2.97
CA ASP A 76 -19.20 1.27 -3.78
C ASP A 76 -18.98 0.66 -5.17
N ASP A 77 -19.91 -0.16 -5.65
CA ASP A 77 -19.78 -0.99 -6.86
C ASP A 77 -20.10 -0.23 -8.15
N GLY A 78 -19.82 1.07 -8.15
CA GLY A 78 -19.95 1.94 -9.31
C GLY A 78 -19.14 1.47 -10.52
N ASP A 79 -19.51 1.97 -11.70
CA ASP A 79 -18.88 1.65 -13.00
C ASP A 79 -17.53 2.36 -13.21
N ASP A 80 -16.88 2.81 -12.12
CA ASP A 80 -15.62 3.54 -12.14
C ASP A 80 -14.43 2.65 -11.74
N ASP A 81 -13.24 2.96 -12.25
CA ASP A 81 -12.00 2.29 -11.88
C ASP A 81 -11.32 3.03 -10.72
N LEU A 82 -11.00 2.31 -9.64
CA LEU A 82 -10.25 2.91 -8.54
C LEU A 82 -8.74 2.85 -8.79
N GLU A 83 -8.08 4.00 -8.88
CA GLU A 83 -6.62 4.09 -9.03
C GLU A 83 -5.94 4.40 -7.70
N LEU A 84 -5.16 3.44 -7.20
CA LEU A 84 -4.37 3.57 -5.98
C LEU A 84 -2.98 4.14 -6.28
N LYS A 85 -2.55 5.10 -5.48
CA LYS A 85 -1.26 5.80 -5.65
C LYS A 85 -0.45 5.74 -4.38
N ILE A 86 0.86 5.58 -4.54
CA ILE A 86 1.83 5.82 -3.47
C ILE A 86 2.39 7.23 -3.60
N GLN A 87 2.50 7.93 -2.48
CA GLN A 87 2.95 9.30 -2.45
C GLN A 87 4.37 9.41 -3.05
N TRP A 88 4.57 10.39 -3.94
CA TRP A 88 5.89 10.71 -4.45
C TRP A 88 6.81 11.07 -3.28
N THR A 89 7.98 10.45 -3.23
CA THR A 89 9.04 10.92 -2.33
C THR A 89 9.40 12.36 -2.73
N ARG A 90 8.84 13.35 -2.02
CA ARG A 90 9.31 14.73 -2.12
C ARG A 90 10.68 14.79 -1.44
N ALA A 91 11.72 15.05 -2.21
CA ALA A 91 12.88 15.73 -1.66
C ALA A 91 12.36 17.07 -1.13
N LEU A 92 12.29 17.22 0.19
CA LEU A 92 12.17 18.54 0.81
C LEU A 92 13.42 19.31 0.36
N PHE A 93 13.23 20.27 -0.55
CA PHE A 93 14.20 21.33 -0.81
C PHE A 93 14.07 22.38 0.31
#